data_AF-A0A7Y0EVU9-F1
#
_entry.id   AF-A0A7Y0EVU9-F1
#
_cell.length_a   1.000
_cell.length_b   1.000
_cell.length_c   1.000
_cell.angle_alpha   90.00
_cell.angle_beta   90.00
_cell.angle_gamma   90.00
#
_symmetry.space_group_name_H-M   'P 1'
#
loop_
_entity.id
_entity.type
_entity.pdbx_description
1 polymer ?
#
loop_
_entity_poly.entity_id
_entity_poly.type
_entity_poly.pdbx_seq_one_letter_code
_entity_poly.pdbx_strand_id
1 'polypeptide(L)'
;MTDDPQQTLPLQQGVSTSPSQLFLYSTTVSDVGTVRANNQDSSFAGEHLVAICDGMGGHAGGDTASTIAIRSLAHIERDDREKDVAAIASMMETSVMAAHDAIVGKARHERKLSGMGTTVTAVALVDDYWVLAHIGDSRAYLLRDGALCQVSQDHSYVQHLINTGRITEQEAKNHPQRNVVMRVLGDFDIDPHPDIAVLKAHPADRWLLCSDGLCGVLENSTIADAMMSMSNLTECAQRLVSMALRAGSTDNVTAVIADATLALDVHAFDLPHQTPLVGGAANANLEPIADIINEPVAAAPALRDDGSPAQRAAALMQAPDAHKHDKDEEEKPKLAHPSAAREEESTLSTPDTGEIPIVQKADGALSSDPNDPQVAKAIEVKQAKDRKTAHNHKRNVHIIAFIAVLALLLAGAGAGYATYRWSQTRYYVGDADGKVAIFQGVPTNIFGLKLSHEVERTSVSTSDLPQTWRDELKEGITRNNLDEARAHVKYLQEENRKLQKGENGDTSSKNDAKNDSKSSNSSDSKGSKDSGDSKSGKSSDSGSNNSSSSNDSGQSEDKQ
;
A
#
# COMPACT_ATOMS: atom_id res chain seq x y z
N MET A 1 -64.80 -49.83 45.19
CA MET A 1 -65.35 -49.04 44.07
C MET A 1 -65.67 -47.68 44.64
N THR A 2 -64.87 -46.64 44.47
CA THR A 2 -63.77 -46.37 43.53
C THR A 2 -62.87 -45.31 44.15
N ASP A 3 -61.59 -45.39 43.80
CA ASP A 3 -60.50 -44.44 44.07
C ASP A 3 -60.84 -42.99 43.69
N ASP A 4 -60.28 -41.99 44.38
CA ASP A 4 -59.10 -41.24 43.88
C ASP A 4 -58.81 -40.00 44.80
N PRO A 5 -57.62 -39.86 45.41
CA PRO A 5 -57.20 -38.62 46.04
C PRO A 5 -56.49 -37.70 45.03
N GLN A 6 -57.05 -36.52 44.76
CA GLN A 6 -56.39 -35.52 43.92
C GLN A 6 -55.04 -35.09 44.51
N GLN A 7 -53.97 -35.55 43.86
CA GLN A 7 -52.64 -34.96 43.93
C GLN A 7 -52.69 -33.54 43.37
N THR A 8 -52.60 -32.56 44.27
CA THR A 8 -52.21 -31.20 43.91
C THR A 8 -50.72 -31.21 43.55
N LEU A 9 -50.43 -31.23 42.25
CA LEU A 9 -49.10 -30.98 41.70
C LEU A 9 -48.63 -29.59 42.17
N PRO A 10 -47.40 -29.44 42.70
CA PRO A 10 -46.85 -28.12 42.95
C PRO A 10 -46.67 -27.41 41.59
N LEU A 11 -47.25 -26.21 41.48
CA LEU A 11 -46.99 -25.26 40.41
C LEU A 11 -45.47 -25.15 40.25
N GLN A 12 -44.97 -25.70 39.15
CA GLN A 12 -43.61 -25.50 38.70
C GLN A 12 -43.44 -23.99 38.50
N GLN A 13 -42.81 -23.34 39.48
CA GLN A 13 -42.38 -21.96 39.37
C GLN A 13 -41.57 -21.88 38.08
N GLY A 14 -42.04 -21.07 37.14
CA GLY A 14 -41.31 -20.78 35.91
C GLY A 14 -39.90 -20.37 36.31
N VAL A 15 -38.92 -21.17 35.89
CA VAL A 15 -37.53 -20.74 35.89
C VAL A 15 -37.54 -19.47 35.05
N SER A 16 -37.31 -18.33 35.69
CA SER A 16 -36.96 -17.09 35.02
C SER A 16 -35.71 -17.41 34.20
N THR A 17 -35.88 -17.74 32.92
CA THR A 17 -34.78 -17.85 31.97
C THR A 17 -34.23 -16.45 31.84
N SER A 18 -33.17 -16.15 32.59
CA SER A 18 -32.29 -15.04 32.30
C SER A 18 -31.95 -15.12 30.80
N PRO A 19 -32.05 -14.03 30.02
CA PRO A 19 -31.69 -14.08 28.62
C PRO A 19 -30.25 -14.60 28.51
N SER A 20 -30.09 -15.67 27.74
CA SER A 20 -28.80 -16.30 27.53
C SER A 20 -27.97 -15.37 26.64
N GLN A 21 -27.12 -14.57 27.26
CA GLN A 21 -26.32 -13.55 26.59
C GLN A 21 -25.35 -14.19 25.57
N LEU A 22 -25.28 -13.60 24.38
CA LEU A 22 -24.33 -13.96 23.34
C LEU A 22 -22.99 -13.25 23.56
N PHE A 23 -21.91 -13.97 23.28
CA PHE A 23 -20.53 -13.49 23.31
C PHE A 23 -19.92 -13.67 21.93
N LEU A 24 -19.19 -12.68 21.48
CA LEU A 24 -18.48 -12.73 20.21
C LEU A 24 -17.03 -13.15 20.46
N TYR A 25 -16.63 -14.24 19.80
CA TYR A 25 -15.22 -14.58 19.64
C TYR A 25 -14.78 -14.25 18.24
N SER A 26 -13.60 -13.67 18.09
CA SER A 26 -13.14 -13.25 16.78
C SER A 26 -11.65 -13.45 16.58
N THR A 27 -11.26 -13.50 15.31
CA THR A 27 -9.86 -13.59 14.91
C THR A 27 -9.69 -12.93 13.56
N THR A 28 -8.48 -12.46 13.27
CA THR A 28 -8.16 -11.90 11.97
C THR A 28 -6.80 -12.38 11.49
N VAL A 29 -6.69 -12.52 10.17
CA VAL A 29 -5.45 -12.81 9.46
C VAL A 29 -5.40 -11.88 8.25
N SER A 30 -4.26 -11.22 8.06
CA SER A 30 -4.02 -10.31 6.95
C SER A 30 -2.64 -10.59 6.36
N ASP A 31 -2.56 -10.68 5.04
CA ASP A 31 -1.34 -10.92 4.29
C ASP A 31 -1.17 -9.86 3.18
N VAL A 32 0.07 -9.46 2.94
CA VAL A 32 0.41 -8.46 1.91
C VAL A 32 0.13 -8.95 0.49
N GLY A 33 0.05 -10.27 0.29
CA GLY A 33 -0.11 -10.86 -1.03
C GLY A 33 1.22 -11.05 -1.77
N THR A 34 1.12 -11.60 -2.98
CA THR A 34 2.31 -11.98 -3.76
C THR A 34 2.86 -10.88 -4.66
N VAL A 35 2.05 -9.85 -4.94
CA VAL A 35 2.37 -8.80 -5.94
C VAL A 35 2.57 -7.43 -5.30
N ARG A 36 1.84 -7.11 -4.23
CA ARG A 36 1.91 -5.79 -3.57
C ARG A 36 3.18 -5.69 -2.71
N ALA A 37 3.71 -4.47 -2.58
CA ALA A 37 4.89 -4.21 -1.76
C ALA A 37 4.56 -3.85 -0.31
N ASN A 38 3.34 -3.35 -0.06
CA ASN A 38 2.88 -2.96 1.26
C ASN A 38 1.44 -3.46 1.45
N ASN A 39 1.08 -3.71 2.71
CA ASN A 39 -0.28 -4.07 3.07
C ASN A 39 -1.06 -2.78 3.37
N GLN A 40 -2.10 -2.51 2.59
CA GLN A 40 -2.96 -1.35 2.74
C GLN A 40 -4.30 -1.72 3.41
N ASP A 41 -4.59 -3.02 3.58
CA ASP A 41 -5.71 -3.48 4.40
C ASP A 41 -5.42 -3.23 5.87
N SER A 42 -6.46 -2.96 6.66
CA SER A 42 -6.42 -2.99 8.12
C SER A 42 -7.61 -3.78 8.65
N SER A 43 -7.42 -4.50 9.74
CA SER A 43 -8.50 -5.25 10.38
C SER A 43 -8.46 -5.14 11.90
N PHE A 44 -9.63 -5.33 12.51
CA PHE A 44 -9.84 -5.35 13.95
C PHE A 44 -10.74 -6.53 14.32
N ALA A 45 -10.35 -7.26 15.35
CA ALA A 45 -11.10 -8.40 15.86
C ALA A 45 -11.16 -8.33 17.39
N GLY A 46 -12.28 -7.85 17.92
CA GLY A 46 -12.56 -7.74 19.36
C GLY A 46 -13.72 -8.62 19.83
N GLU A 47 -14.10 -8.43 21.09
CA GLU A 47 -15.22 -9.01 21.84
C GLU A 47 -16.58 -8.41 21.49
N HIS A 48 -16.62 -7.20 20.93
CA HIS A 48 -17.88 -6.55 20.59
C HIS A 48 -17.91 -6.09 19.13
N LEU A 49 -16.75 -5.77 18.56
CA LEU A 49 -16.61 -5.27 17.20
C LEU A 49 -15.62 -6.13 16.39
N VAL A 50 -16.02 -6.47 15.17
CA VAL A 50 -15.10 -6.88 14.10
C VAL A 50 -15.18 -5.90 12.94
N ALA A 51 -14.03 -5.58 12.33
CA ALA A 51 -13.98 -4.66 11.20
C ALA A 51 -12.84 -4.99 10.23
N ILE A 52 -13.07 -4.66 8.97
CA ILE A 52 -12.08 -4.68 7.90
C ILE A 52 -12.17 -3.38 7.09
N CYS A 53 -11.01 -2.84 6.72
CA CYS A 53 -10.88 -1.66 5.89
C CYS A 53 -9.82 -1.91 4.82
N ASP A 54 -10.21 -1.89 3.55
CA ASP A 54 -9.32 -2.01 2.40
C ASP A 54 -8.87 -0.61 1.98
N GLY A 55 -7.57 -0.36 2.04
CA GLY A 55 -6.98 0.96 1.83
C GLY A 55 -6.61 1.21 0.37
N MET A 56 -7.19 2.26 -0.22
CA MET A 56 -6.87 2.71 -1.58
C MET A 56 -6.15 4.06 -1.59
N GLY A 57 -5.38 4.28 -2.65
CA GLY A 57 -4.50 5.44 -2.79
C GLY A 57 -3.04 4.99 -2.87
N GLY A 58 -2.25 5.63 -3.74
CA GLY A 58 -0.87 5.22 -4.04
C GLY A 58 -0.01 4.97 -2.79
N HIS A 59 1.09 4.23 -2.92
CA HIS A 59 1.94 3.63 -1.87
C HIS A 59 1.73 3.94 -0.36
N ALA A 60 1.52 5.18 0.08
CA ALA A 60 1.34 5.59 1.49
C ALA A 60 -0.05 6.21 1.83
N GLY A 61 -0.99 6.24 0.88
CA GLY A 61 -2.34 6.77 1.10
C GLY A 61 -3.28 5.72 1.71
N GLY A 62 -3.31 4.53 1.12
CA GLY A 62 -4.25 3.47 1.52
C GLY A 62 -4.04 2.94 2.93
N ASP A 63 -2.78 2.66 3.32
CA ASP A 63 -2.39 2.21 4.65
C ASP A 63 -2.81 3.21 5.75
N THR A 64 -2.63 4.50 5.48
CA THR A 64 -3.04 5.58 6.36
C THR A 64 -4.56 5.66 6.47
N ALA A 65 -5.28 5.57 5.35
CA ALA A 65 -6.74 5.68 5.33
C ALA A 65 -7.40 4.51 6.09
N SER A 66 -7.01 3.27 5.82
CA SER A 66 -7.55 2.08 6.49
C SER A 66 -7.24 2.07 7.99
N THR A 67 -6.04 2.51 8.38
CA THR A 67 -5.67 2.66 9.81
C THR A 67 -6.53 3.72 10.52
N ILE A 68 -6.81 4.86 9.86
CA ILE A 68 -7.68 5.91 10.44
C ILE A 68 -9.10 5.37 10.63
N ALA A 69 -9.63 4.60 9.69
CA ALA A 69 -10.96 4.02 9.79
C ALA A 69 -11.09 3.03 10.96
N ILE A 70 -10.19 2.05 11.07
CA ILE A 70 -10.17 1.12 12.20
C ILE A 70 -10.07 1.86 13.54
N ARG A 71 -9.16 2.84 13.63
CA ARG A 71 -8.98 3.64 14.85
C ARG A 71 -10.25 4.41 15.23
N SER A 72 -10.98 4.91 14.24
CA SER A 72 -12.22 5.65 14.47
C SER A 72 -13.36 4.74 14.95
N LEU A 73 -13.35 3.46 14.58
CA LEU A 73 -14.33 2.47 15.03
C LEU A 73 -13.98 1.81 16.36
N ALA A 74 -12.70 1.75 16.73
CA ALA A 74 -12.21 0.99 17.88
C ALA A 74 -12.93 1.31 19.20
N HIS A 75 -13.45 2.53 19.41
CA HIS A 75 -14.16 2.87 20.64
C HIS A 75 -15.51 2.15 20.83
N ILE A 76 -16.06 1.55 19.76
CA ILE A 76 -17.27 0.72 19.84
C ILE A 76 -17.00 -0.57 20.61
N GLU A 77 -15.74 -1.00 20.66
CA GLU A 77 -15.30 -2.16 21.44
C GLU A 77 -15.50 -1.98 22.95
N ARG A 78 -15.56 -0.74 23.45
CA ARG A 78 -15.72 -0.50 24.88
C ARG A 78 -17.05 -1.05 25.39
N ASP A 79 -16.96 -1.81 26.48
CA ASP A 79 -18.07 -2.43 27.21
C ASP A 79 -18.95 -1.40 27.95
N ASP A 80 -19.59 -0.50 27.21
CA ASP A 80 -20.65 0.37 27.73
C ASP A 80 -22.00 -0.36 27.57
N ARG A 81 -22.22 -1.39 28.40
CA ARG A 81 -23.39 -2.32 28.39
C ARG A 81 -24.78 -1.70 28.50
N GLU A 82 -24.88 -0.38 28.56
CA GLU A 82 -26.14 0.36 28.61
C GLU A 82 -26.60 0.89 27.23
N LYS A 83 -25.87 0.60 26.15
CA LYS A 83 -26.19 1.11 24.82
C LYS A 83 -27.21 0.22 24.11
N ASP A 84 -28.39 0.76 23.86
CA ASP A 84 -29.41 0.19 22.98
C ASP A 84 -28.86 -0.04 21.56
N VAL A 85 -29.41 -1.01 20.83
CA VAL A 85 -29.04 -1.36 19.45
C VAL A 85 -29.09 -0.13 18.54
N ALA A 86 -30.08 0.74 18.71
CA ALA A 86 -30.19 2.00 17.97
C ALA A 86 -29.04 2.98 18.26
N ALA A 87 -28.55 3.01 19.50
CA ALA A 87 -27.42 3.84 19.89
C ALA A 87 -26.13 3.34 19.26
N ILE A 88 -25.90 2.02 19.21
CA ILE A 88 -24.73 1.44 18.54
C ILE A 88 -24.81 1.63 17.02
N ALA A 89 -25.97 1.47 16.39
CA ALA A 89 -26.15 1.75 14.97
C ALA A 89 -25.80 3.21 14.64
N SER A 90 -26.32 4.17 15.41
CA SER A 90 -25.99 5.59 15.23
C SER A 90 -24.51 5.90 15.55
N MET A 91 -23.93 5.21 16.53
CA MET A 91 -22.51 5.30 16.84
C MET A 91 -21.66 4.82 15.67
N MET A 92 -21.94 3.63 15.11
CA MET A 92 -21.23 3.10 13.94
C MET A 92 -21.30 4.07 12.76
N GLU A 93 -22.49 4.59 12.44
CA GLU A 93 -22.67 5.58 11.38
C GLU A 93 -21.83 6.84 11.63
N THR A 94 -21.93 7.41 12.84
CA THR A 94 -21.18 8.62 13.22
C THR A 94 -19.67 8.39 13.19
N SER A 95 -19.21 7.21 13.60
CA SER A 95 -17.80 6.83 13.62
C SER A 95 -17.22 6.64 12.23
N VAL A 96 -18.00 6.08 11.29
CA VAL A 96 -17.63 6.00 9.87
C VAL A 96 -17.54 7.40 9.27
N MET A 97 -18.50 8.29 9.57
CA MET A 97 -18.47 9.67 9.12
C MET A 97 -17.29 10.47 9.72
N ALA A 98 -16.97 10.24 11.00
CA ALA A 98 -15.79 10.83 11.62
C ALA A 98 -14.48 10.32 10.99
N ALA A 99 -14.43 9.05 10.58
CA ALA A 99 -13.32 8.50 9.82
C ALA A 99 -13.19 9.19 8.46
N HIS A 100 -14.30 9.39 7.74
CA HIS A 100 -14.33 10.15 6.48
C HIS A 100 -13.71 11.55 6.66
N ASP A 101 -14.20 12.31 7.63
CA ASP A 101 -13.71 13.67 7.91
C ASP A 101 -12.22 13.70 8.28
N ALA A 102 -11.75 12.71 9.04
CA ALA A 102 -10.34 12.57 9.40
C ALA A 102 -9.46 12.25 8.18
N ILE A 103 -9.94 11.39 7.27
CA ILE A 103 -9.24 11.02 6.03
C ILE A 103 -9.18 12.24 5.11
N VAL A 104 -10.30 12.91 4.86
CA VAL A 104 -10.38 14.14 4.04
C VAL A 104 -9.49 15.22 4.62
N GLY A 105 -9.57 15.43 5.94
CA GLY A 105 -8.75 16.39 6.66
C GLY A 105 -7.26 16.13 6.44
N LYS A 106 -6.81 14.88 6.62
CA LYS A 106 -5.40 14.53 6.43
C LYS A 106 -4.94 14.61 4.96
N ALA A 107 -5.78 14.20 4.01
CA ALA A 107 -5.49 14.30 2.57
C ALA A 107 -5.28 15.75 2.12
N ARG A 108 -6.08 16.69 2.67
CA ARG A 108 -5.96 18.12 2.39
C ARG A 108 -4.69 18.75 2.96
N HIS A 109 -4.25 18.31 4.15
CA HIS A 109 -3.02 18.82 4.77
C HIS A 109 -1.76 18.27 4.10
N GLU A 110 -1.79 17.00 3.67
CA GLU A 110 -0.65 16.30 3.10
C GLU A 110 -0.91 15.95 1.63
N ARG A 111 -0.47 16.81 0.69
CA ARG A 111 -0.69 16.60 -0.76
C ARG A 111 -0.19 15.25 -1.30
N LYS A 112 0.75 14.58 -0.62
CA LYS A 112 1.22 13.23 -1.00
C LYS A 112 0.18 12.13 -0.75
N LEU A 113 -0.79 12.39 0.13
CA LEU A 113 -1.91 11.51 0.48
C LEU A 113 -3.20 11.90 -0.28
N SER A 114 -3.10 12.78 -1.28
CA SER A 114 -4.23 13.15 -2.12
C SER A 114 -4.82 11.91 -2.80
N GLY A 115 -6.15 11.77 -2.75
CA GLY A 115 -6.84 10.61 -3.29
C GLY A 115 -6.68 9.34 -2.47
N MET A 116 -6.28 9.45 -1.19
CA MET A 116 -6.41 8.33 -0.27
C MET A 116 -7.88 8.09 0.09
N GLY A 117 -8.21 6.82 0.26
CA GLY A 117 -9.51 6.40 0.73
C GLY A 117 -9.47 4.97 1.24
N THR A 118 -10.60 4.51 1.77
CA THR A 118 -10.71 3.14 2.26
C THR A 118 -12.15 2.66 2.24
N THR A 119 -12.34 1.35 2.08
CA THR A 119 -13.61 0.69 2.37
C THR A 119 -13.76 0.52 3.89
N VAL A 120 -14.98 0.29 4.35
CA VAL A 120 -15.25 -0.13 5.72
C VAL A 120 -16.35 -1.17 5.69
N THR A 121 -16.08 -2.32 6.30
CA THR A 121 -17.11 -3.30 6.64
C THR A 121 -16.91 -3.70 8.09
N ALA A 122 -17.89 -3.40 8.93
CA ALA A 122 -17.82 -3.64 10.37
C ALA A 122 -19.10 -4.29 10.88
N VAL A 123 -18.97 -5.23 11.80
CA VAL A 123 -20.09 -5.91 12.46
C VAL A 123 -19.88 -5.85 13.96
N ALA A 124 -20.90 -5.39 14.69
CA ALA A 124 -20.92 -5.37 16.14
C ALA A 124 -21.98 -6.31 16.70
N LEU A 125 -21.67 -7.03 17.78
CA LEU A 125 -22.64 -7.79 18.57
C LEU A 125 -23.09 -6.96 19.77
N VAL A 126 -24.39 -6.66 19.83
CA VAL A 126 -24.99 -5.89 20.92
C VAL A 126 -26.25 -6.62 21.34
N ASP A 127 -26.29 -7.05 22.60
CA ASP A 127 -27.33 -7.94 23.12
C ASP A 127 -27.52 -9.17 22.21
N ASP A 128 -28.72 -9.32 21.64
CA ASP A 128 -29.09 -10.39 20.71
C ASP A 128 -29.20 -9.88 19.26
N TYR A 129 -28.46 -8.82 18.90
CA TYR A 129 -28.48 -8.22 17.57
C TYR A 129 -27.09 -7.99 16.99
N TRP A 130 -26.99 -8.27 15.69
CA TRP A 130 -25.88 -7.85 14.85
C TRP A 130 -26.18 -6.49 14.24
N VAL A 131 -25.23 -5.58 14.36
CA VAL A 131 -25.27 -4.28 13.67
C VAL A 131 -24.14 -4.26 12.65
N LEU A 132 -24.49 -4.22 11.36
CA LEU A 132 -23.56 -4.11 10.24
C LEU A 132 -23.48 -2.64 9.79
N ALA A 133 -22.27 -2.16 9.58
CA ALA A 133 -21.99 -0.92 8.85
C ALA A 133 -21.07 -1.22 7.66
N HIS A 134 -21.48 -0.81 6.46
CA HIS A 134 -20.78 -1.18 5.23
C HIS A 134 -20.67 -0.02 4.23
N ILE A 135 -19.48 0.18 3.69
CA ILE A 135 -19.19 1.05 2.55
C ILE A 135 -17.99 0.51 1.77
N GLY A 136 -18.20 0.18 0.49
CA GLY A 136 -17.15 -0.27 -0.42
C GLY A 136 -17.48 -1.62 -1.02
N ASP A 137 -16.47 -2.37 -1.43
CA ASP A 137 -16.60 -3.70 -2.05
C ASP A 137 -15.98 -4.83 -1.22
N SER A 138 -15.48 -4.54 -0.02
CA SER A 138 -15.19 -5.58 0.98
C SER A 138 -16.48 -6.23 1.47
N ARG A 139 -16.50 -7.54 1.67
CA ARG A 139 -17.75 -8.29 1.87
C ARG A 139 -17.95 -8.81 3.29
N ALA A 140 -19.21 -8.87 3.70
CA ALA A 140 -19.67 -9.53 4.91
C ALA A 140 -20.54 -10.74 4.56
N TYR A 141 -20.12 -11.93 5.00
CA TYR A 141 -20.87 -13.17 4.86
C TYR A 141 -21.30 -13.68 6.23
N LEU A 142 -22.54 -14.15 6.33
CA LEU A 142 -23.10 -14.81 7.50
C LEU A 142 -23.37 -16.28 7.17
N LEU A 143 -22.75 -17.18 7.91
CA LEU A 143 -23.05 -18.60 7.93
C LEU A 143 -24.05 -18.89 9.07
N ARG A 144 -25.25 -19.31 8.70
CA ARG A 144 -26.32 -19.68 9.64
C ARG A 144 -27.03 -20.94 9.14
N ASP A 145 -27.29 -21.88 10.04
CA ASP A 145 -28.01 -23.14 9.74
C ASP A 145 -27.44 -23.92 8.53
N GLY A 146 -26.11 -23.84 8.33
CA GLY A 146 -25.45 -24.49 7.19
C GLY A 146 -25.66 -23.80 5.84
N ALA A 147 -26.10 -22.54 5.82
CA ALA A 147 -26.20 -21.72 4.61
C ALA A 147 -25.32 -20.46 4.75
N LEU A 148 -24.46 -20.21 3.75
CA LEU A 148 -23.67 -18.99 3.65
C LEU A 148 -24.45 -17.95 2.86
N CYS A 149 -24.73 -16.81 3.47
CA CYS A 149 -25.40 -15.68 2.84
C CYS A 149 -24.50 -14.46 2.85
N GLN A 150 -24.34 -13.80 1.70
CA GLN A 150 -23.73 -12.48 1.67
C GLN A 150 -24.74 -11.45 2.19
N VAL A 151 -24.38 -10.71 3.24
CA VAL A 151 -25.25 -9.70 3.86
C VAL A 151 -24.95 -8.30 3.32
N SER A 152 -23.68 -8.02 3.00
CA SER A 152 -23.29 -6.75 2.38
C SER A 152 -23.63 -6.71 0.89
N GLN A 153 -23.84 -5.52 0.34
CA GLN A 153 -23.97 -5.30 -1.09
C GLN A 153 -22.84 -4.40 -1.57
N ASP A 154 -22.02 -4.90 -2.50
CA ASP A 154 -20.85 -4.17 -2.98
C ASP A 154 -21.24 -2.81 -3.59
N HIS A 155 -20.59 -1.75 -3.16
CA HIS A 155 -20.67 -0.43 -3.78
C HIS A 155 -19.73 -0.32 -4.96
N SER A 156 -19.82 -1.23 -5.92
CA SER A 156 -18.98 -1.28 -7.12
C SER A 156 -19.77 -0.96 -8.40
N TYR A 157 -19.04 -0.54 -9.44
CA TYR A 157 -19.65 -0.24 -10.74
C TYR A 157 -20.34 -1.48 -11.35
N VAL A 158 -19.73 -2.65 -11.19
CA VAL A 158 -20.32 -3.91 -11.67
C VAL A 158 -21.59 -4.27 -10.90
N GLN A 159 -21.63 -4.03 -9.59
CA GLN A 159 -22.85 -4.26 -8.81
C GLN A 159 -23.97 -3.31 -9.24
N HIS A 160 -23.66 -2.05 -9.57
CA HIS A 160 -24.64 -1.13 -10.14
C HIS A 160 -25.21 -1.63 -11.48
N LEU A 161 -24.37 -2.19 -12.35
CA LEU A 161 -24.80 -2.78 -13.62
C LEU A 161 -25.68 -4.03 -13.41
N ILE A 162 -25.37 -4.86 -12.41
CA ILE A 162 -26.22 -6.00 -12.02
C ILE A 162 -27.58 -5.49 -11.52
N ASN A 163 -27.58 -4.53 -10.60
CA ASN A 163 -28.81 -3.98 -10.00
C ASN A 163 -29.72 -3.32 -11.04
N THR A 164 -29.15 -2.76 -12.11
CA THR A 164 -29.90 -2.16 -13.24
C THR A 164 -30.23 -3.16 -14.36
N GLY A 165 -29.89 -4.43 -14.19
CA GLY A 165 -30.16 -5.51 -15.17
C GLY A 165 -29.37 -5.36 -16.47
N ARG A 166 -28.25 -4.63 -16.46
CA ARG A 166 -27.39 -4.41 -17.63
C ARG A 166 -26.43 -5.58 -17.88
N ILE A 167 -26.00 -6.24 -16.81
CA ILE A 167 -25.15 -7.44 -16.86
C ILE A 167 -25.63 -8.47 -15.85
N THR A 168 -25.24 -9.71 -16.05
CA THR A 168 -25.44 -10.81 -15.09
C THR A 168 -24.28 -10.90 -14.10
N GLU A 169 -24.47 -11.60 -12.98
CA GLU A 169 -23.40 -11.87 -12.00
C GLU A 169 -22.19 -12.61 -12.62
N GLN A 170 -22.44 -13.48 -13.60
CA GLN A 170 -21.37 -14.21 -14.31
C GLN A 170 -20.53 -13.27 -15.18
N GLU A 171 -21.18 -12.31 -15.85
CA GLU A 171 -20.49 -11.31 -16.67
C GLU A 171 -19.71 -10.31 -15.82
N ALA A 172 -20.20 -9.98 -14.63
CA ALA A 172 -19.54 -9.07 -13.69
C ALA A 172 -18.14 -9.56 -13.28
N LYS A 173 -17.94 -10.86 -13.07
CA LYS A 173 -16.64 -11.46 -12.70
C LYS A 173 -15.52 -11.14 -13.71
N ASN A 174 -15.86 -11.11 -14.99
CA ASN A 174 -14.90 -10.89 -16.08
C ASN A 174 -14.96 -9.45 -16.64
N HIS A 175 -15.67 -8.54 -15.98
CA HIS A 175 -15.87 -7.19 -16.47
C HIS A 175 -14.56 -6.38 -16.40
N PRO A 176 -14.20 -5.59 -17.43
CA PRO A 176 -12.97 -4.79 -17.43
C PRO A 176 -12.88 -3.79 -16.26
N GLN A 177 -14.03 -3.29 -15.81
CA GLN A 177 -14.15 -2.31 -14.72
C GLN A 177 -14.62 -2.95 -13.40
N ARG A 178 -14.30 -4.22 -13.15
CA ARG A 178 -14.72 -4.92 -11.92
C ARG A 178 -14.11 -4.32 -10.64
N ASN A 179 -12.92 -3.73 -10.74
CA ASN A 179 -12.20 -3.10 -9.62
C ASN A 179 -12.59 -1.62 -9.40
N VAL A 180 -13.68 -1.14 -10.02
CA VAL A 180 -14.11 0.26 -9.90
C VAL A 180 -15.13 0.35 -8.77
N VAL A 181 -14.70 0.92 -7.64
CA VAL A 181 -15.55 1.20 -6.48
C VAL A 181 -16.25 2.56 -6.65
N MET A 182 -17.53 2.61 -6.28
CA MET A 182 -18.43 3.77 -6.44
C MET A 182 -18.66 4.54 -5.14
N ARG A 183 -18.55 3.88 -3.97
CA ARG A 183 -18.64 4.53 -2.65
C ARG A 183 -17.50 4.04 -1.78
N VAL A 184 -16.69 4.96 -1.27
CA VAL A 184 -15.58 4.72 -0.34
C VAL A 184 -15.43 5.94 0.57
N LEU A 185 -14.77 5.77 1.71
CA LEU A 185 -14.35 6.92 2.51
C LEU A 185 -13.12 7.56 1.87
N GLY A 186 -13.06 8.89 1.82
CA GLY A 186 -11.89 9.59 1.28
C GLY A 186 -12.19 10.97 0.75
N ASP A 187 -11.16 11.61 0.18
CA ASP A 187 -11.24 12.93 -0.45
C ASP A 187 -11.81 12.83 -1.87
N PHE A 188 -12.98 12.20 -1.99
CA PHE A 188 -13.73 12.03 -3.22
C PHE A 188 -15.09 12.71 -3.07
N ASP A 189 -15.58 13.33 -4.15
CA ASP A 189 -16.92 13.96 -4.17
C ASP A 189 -18.00 12.91 -4.42
N ILE A 190 -18.14 12.00 -3.47
CA ILE A 190 -19.09 10.87 -3.47
C ILE A 190 -19.75 10.75 -2.10
N ASP A 191 -20.92 10.14 -2.06
CA ASP A 191 -21.67 9.95 -0.81
C ASP A 191 -20.93 9.02 0.16
N PRO A 192 -20.51 9.52 1.35
CA PRO A 192 -19.73 8.74 2.30
C PRO A 192 -20.58 8.01 3.35
N HIS A 193 -21.90 8.16 3.34
CA HIS A 193 -22.75 7.53 4.34
C HIS A 193 -22.66 6.00 4.22
N PRO A 194 -22.49 5.25 5.33
CA PRO A 194 -22.51 3.80 5.30
C PRO A 194 -23.93 3.24 5.20
N ASP A 195 -24.02 2.03 4.67
CA ASP A 195 -25.24 1.22 4.77
C ASP A 195 -25.27 0.56 6.15
N ILE A 196 -26.35 0.78 6.91
CA ILE A 196 -26.56 0.20 8.24
C ILE A 196 -27.64 -0.89 8.16
N ALA A 197 -27.34 -2.08 8.67
CA ALA A 197 -28.30 -3.17 8.78
C ALA A 197 -28.29 -3.76 10.20
N VAL A 198 -29.50 -4.02 10.73
CA VAL A 198 -29.69 -4.67 12.03
C VAL A 198 -30.32 -6.03 11.81
N LEU A 199 -29.65 -7.09 12.29
CA LEU A 199 -30.10 -8.46 12.16
C LEU A 199 -30.21 -9.09 13.55
N LYS A 200 -31.20 -9.94 13.77
CA LYS A 200 -31.27 -10.73 14.99
C LYS A 200 -30.12 -11.75 15.01
N ALA A 201 -29.35 -11.76 16.09
CA ALA A 201 -28.27 -12.71 16.32
C ALA A 201 -28.83 -14.05 16.77
N HIS A 202 -28.20 -15.13 16.31
CA HIS A 202 -28.47 -16.48 16.73
C HIS A 202 -27.18 -17.14 17.27
N PRO A 203 -27.31 -18.04 18.26
CA PRO A 203 -26.19 -18.88 18.67
C PRO A 203 -25.59 -19.62 17.47
N ALA A 204 -24.26 -19.71 17.44
CA ALA A 204 -23.48 -20.31 16.36
C ALA A 204 -23.56 -19.59 15.00
N ASP A 205 -24.08 -18.35 14.96
CA ASP A 205 -23.83 -17.47 13.83
C ASP A 205 -22.33 -17.29 13.64
N ARG A 206 -21.86 -17.48 12.41
CA ARG A 206 -20.47 -17.27 12.04
C ARG A 206 -20.35 -16.24 10.93
N TRP A 207 -19.66 -15.15 11.21
CA TRP A 207 -19.35 -14.09 10.26
C TRP A 207 -17.99 -14.30 9.62
N LEU A 208 -17.90 -13.96 8.33
CA LEU A 208 -16.66 -13.70 7.61
C LEU A 208 -16.72 -12.29 7.05
N LEU A 209 -15.78 -11.44 7.45
CA LEU A 209 -15.47 -10.19 6.76
C LEU A 209 -14.21 -10.39 5.92
N CYS A 210 -14.22 -9.98 4.67
CA CYS A 210 -13.07 -10.16 3.79
C CYS A 210 -12.87 -9.03 2.78
N SER A 211 -11.61 -8.77 2.43
CA SER A 211 -11.24 -7.82 1.37
C SER A 211 -11.44 -8.45 -0.01
N ASP A 212 -11.39 -7.61 -1.04
CA ASP A 212 -11.57 -8.03 -2.44
C ASP A 212 -10.50 -9.05 -2.87
N GLY A 213 -9.31 -9.01 -2.27
CA GLY A 213 -8.24 -9.97 -2.49
C GLY A 213 -8.59 -11.40 -2.10
N LEU A 214 -9.63 -11.61 -1.29
CA LEU A 214 -10.19 -12.93 -0.97
C LEU A 214 -11.43 -13.23 -1.82
N CYS A 215 -12.46 -12.39 -1.75
CA CYS A 215 -13.74 -12.66 -2.42
C CYS A 215 -13.72 -12.41 -3.94
N GLY A 216 -12.68 -11.77 -4.45
CA GLY A 216 -12.42 -11.60 -5.88
C GLY A 216 -11.80 -12.83 -6.55
N VAL A 217 -11.19 -13.74 -5.77
CA VAL A 217 -10.56 -14.97 -6.29
C VAL A 217 -11.24 -16.26 -5.85
N LEU A 218 -11.83 -16.28 -4.64
CA LEU A 218 -12.53 -17.45 -4.13
C LEU A 218 -14.02 -17.40 -4.46
N GLU A 219 -14.57 -18.54 -4.87
CA GLU A 219 -16.02 -18.67 -5.07
C GLU A 219 -16.75 -18.85 -3.74
N ASN A 220 -18.00 -18.37 -3.67
CA ASN A 220 -18.85 -18.50 -2.48
C ASN A 220 -18.98 -19.95 -1.99
N SER A 221 -18.97 -20.94 -2.90
CA SER A 221 -18.98 -22.37 -2.55
C SER A 221 -17.73 -22.79 -1.77
N THR A 222 -16.55 -22.34 -2.22
CA THR A 222 -15.27 -22.64 -1.56
C THR A 222 -15.19 -21.97 -0.18
N ILE A 223 -15.71 -20.74 -0.07
CA ILE A 223 -15.82 -20.02 1.19
C ILE A 223 -16.75 -20.78 2.15
N ALA A 224 -17.93 -21.18 1.67
CA ALA A 224 -18.91 -21.92 2.46
C ALA A 224 -18.34 -23.24 2.99
N ASP A 225 -17.70 -24.02 2.11
CA ASP A 225 -17.08 -25.30 2.48
C ASP A 225 -16.01 -25.12 3.57
N ALA A 226 -15.18 -24.08 3.47
CA ALA A 226 -14.14 -23.79 4.45
C ALA A 226 -14.73 -23.35 5.80
N MET A 227 -15.74 -22.48 5.80
CA MET A 227 -16.39 -21.99 7.01
C MET A 227 -17.20 -23.09 7.71
N MET A 228 -17.75 -24.06 6.98
CA MET A 228 -18.50 -25.20 7.55
C MET A 228 -17.57 -26.32 8.06
N SER A 229 -16.46 -26.59 7.37
CA SER A 229 -15.60 -27.74 7.69
C SER A 229 -14.65 -27.49 8.86
N MET A 230 -14.29 -26.23 9.14
CA MET A 230 -13.29 -25.88 10.15
C MET A 230 -13.95 -25.26 11.37
N SER A 231 -13.91 -25.93 12.52
CA SER A 231 -14.49 -25.38 13.76
C SER A 231 -13.62 -24.28 14.38
N ASN A 232 -12.30 -24.38 14.27
CA ASN A 232 -11.36 -23.40 14.81
C ASN A 232 -11.34 -22.13 13.95
N LEU A 233 -11.63 -20.97 14.57
CA LEU A 233 -11.71 -19.69 13.87
C LEU A 233 -10.38 -19.30 13.21
N THR A 234 -9.27 -19.44 13.96
CA THR A 234 -7.94 -19.05 13.48
C THR A 234 -7.49 -19.94 12.34
N GLU A 235 -7.71 -21.25 12.43
CA GLU A 235 -7.41 -22.18 11.34
C GLU A 235 -8.25 -21.87 10.09
N CYS A 236 -9.52 -21.53 10.27
CA CYS A 236 -10.41 -21.13 9.18
C CYS A 236 -9.89 -19.87 8.47
N ALA A 237 -9.55 -18.81 9.22
CA ALA A 237 -9.01 -17.57 8.68
C ALA A 237 -7.68 -17.80 7.94
N GLN A 238 -6.75 -18.53 8.56
CA GLN A 238 -5.46 -18.91 7.97
C GLN A 238 -5.64 -19.68 6.66
N ARG A 239 -6.58 -20.62 6.64
CA ARG A 239 -6.88 -21.44 5.47
C ARG A 239 -7.48 -20.63 4.33
N LEU A 240 -8.44 -19.76 4.62
CA LEU A 240 -9.08 -18.89 3.63
C LEU A 240 -8.07 -17.97 2.95
N VAL A 241 -7.22 -17.29 3.74
CA VAL A 241 -6.14 -16.42 3.21
C VAL A 241 -5.17 -17.25 2.37
N SER A 242 -4.73 -18.41 2.88
CA SER A 242 -3.83 -19.31 2.14
C SER A 242 -4.43 -19.80 0.81
N MET A 243 -5.74 -20.09 0.77
CA MET A 243 -6.42 -20.50 -0.45
C MET A 243 -6.49 -19.37 -1.47
N ALA A 244 -6.78 -18.13 -1.04
CA ALA A 244 -6.81 -16.97 -1.91
C ALA A 244 -5.44 -16.67 -2.54
N LEU A 245 -4.36 -16.74 -1.76
CA LEU A 245 -3.00 -16.59 -2.27
C LEU A 245 -2.64 -17.69 -3.28
N ARG A 246 -3.01 -18.95 -2.99
CA ARG A 246 -2.79 -20.09 -3.90
C ARG A 246 -3.66 -20.03 -5.16
N ALA A 247 -4.82 -19.40 -5.09
CA ALA A 247 -5.68 -19.13 -6.23
C ALA A 247 -5.14 -18.01 -7.14
N GLY A 248 -4.07 -17.33 -6.72
CA GLY A 248 -3.39 -16.29 -7.50
C GLY A 248 -3.88 -14.88 -7.20
N SER A 249 -4.29 -14.59 -5.96
CA SER A 249 -4.61 -13.22 -5.56
C SER A 249 -3.44 -12.28 -5.78
N THR A 250 -3.73 -11.17 -6.44
CA THR A 250 -2.76 -10.10 -6.75
C THR A 250 -2.86 -8.92 -5.79
N ASP A 251 -3.79 -8.97 -4.84
CA ASP A 251 -4.03 -7.91 -3.87
C ASP A 251 -3.63 -8.30 -2.44
N ASN A 252 -3.76 -7.35 -1.52
CA ASN A 252 -3.75 -7.64 -0.10
C ASN A 252 -4.93 -8.57 0.23
N VAL A 253 -4.71 -9.53 1.13
CA VAL A 253 -5.72 -10.54 1.46
C VAL A 253 -5.96 -10.53 2.95
N THR A 254 -7.16 -10.14 3.35
CA THR A 254 -7.53 -10.05 4.76
C THR A 254 -8.85 -10.76 5.02
N ALA A 255 -8.90 -11.52 6.13
CA ALA A 255 -10.07 -12.21 6.62
C ALA A 255 -10.25 -11.96 8.12
N VAL A 256 -11.49 -11.71 8.52
CA VAL A 256 -11.92 -11.65 9.93
C VAL A 256 -13.03 -12.66 10.12
N ILE A 257 -12.87 -13.58 11.06
CA ILE A 257 -13.90 -14.56 11.43
C ILE A 257 -14.44 -14.21 12.80
N ALA A 258 -15.75 -14.29 12.97
CA ALA A 258 -16.45 -13.95 14.20
C ALA A 258 -17.56 -14.97 14.49
N ASP A 259 -17.55 -15.59 15.68
CA ASP A 259 -18.57 -16.55 16.12
C ASP A 259 -19.38 -15.96 17.28
N ALA A 260 -20.72 -16.00 17.19
CA ALA A 260 -21.57 -15.79 18.35
C ALA A 260 -21.76 -17.09 19.13
N THR A 261 -21.39 -17.05 20.39
CA THR A 261 -21.46 -18.18 21.32
C THR A 261 -22.34 -17.84 22.51
N LEU A 262 -23.03 -18.83 23.07
CA LEU A 262 -23.78 -18.65 24.31
C LEU A 262 -22.84 -18.80 25.51
N ALA A 263 -22.99 -17.94 26.53
CA ALA A 263 -22.38 -18.23 27.82
C ALA A 263 -22.93 -19.55 28.37
N LEU A 264 -22.05 -20.53 28.56
CA LEU A 264 -22.40 -21.80 29.18
C LEU A 264 -22.69 -21.65 30.70
N ASP A 265 -22.24 -20.56 31.33
CA ASP A 265 -22.56 -20.18 32.71
C ASP A 265 -22.43 -18.66 32.93
N VAL A 266 -23.54 -17.97 33.19
CA VAL A 266 -23.59 -16.50 33.46
C VAL A 266 -23.02 -16.17 34.86
N HIS A 267 -22.72 -17.19 35.67
CA HIS A 267 -22.16 -17.07 37.02
C HIS A 267 -20.71 -17.57 37.12
N ALA A 268 -20.08 -17.99 36.01
CA ALA A 268 -18.64 -18.20 35.99
C ALA A 268 -17.96 -16.83 36.22
N PHE A 269 -17.13 -16.75 37.27
CA PHE A 269 -16.49 -15.51 37.72
C PHE A 269 -15.55 -14.88 36.67
N ASP A 270 -15.20 -15.63 35.63
CA ASP A 270 -14.45 -15.17 34.46
C ASP A 270 -15.33 -15.35 33.22
N LEU A 271 -16.03 -14.28 32.81
CA LEU A 271 -16.48 -14.18 31.42
C LEU A 271 -15.23 -14.36 30.53
N PRO A 272 -15.32 -15.07 29.40
CA PRO A 272 -14.17 -15.29 28.56
C PRO A 272 -13.78 -13.98 27.86
N HIS A 273 -12.72 -13.35 28.36
CA HIS A 273 -12.14 -12.18 27.71
C HIS A 273 -11.07 -12.63 26.71
N GLN A 274 -11.09 -12.08 25.49
CA GLN A 274 -10.09 -12.22 24.45
C GLN A 274 -9.40 -10.87 24.23
N THR A 275 -8.07 -10.88 24.18
CA THR A 275 -7.32 -9.68 23.79
C THR A 275 -7.66 -9.33 22.34
N PRO A 276 -8.15 -8.11 22.04
CA PRO A 276 -8.45 -7.70 20.68
C PRO A 276 -7.22 -7.81 19.77
N LEU A 277 -7.44 -8.28 18.54
CA LEU A 277 -6.42 -8.49 17.52
C LEU A 277 -6.51 -7.42 16.44
N VAL A 278 -5.36 -6.88 16.04
CA VAL A 278 -5.25 -5.89 14.95
C VAL A 278 -4.37 -6.43 13.83
N GLY A 279 -4.89 -6.45 12.62
CA GLY A 279 -4.21 -6.94 11.41
C GLY A 279 -3.91 -5.84 10.39
N GLY A 280 -3.07 -6.17 9.42
CA GLY A 280 -2.76 -5.30 8.28
C GLY A 280 -1.89 -4.09 8.63
N ALA A 281 -2.13 -2.94 7.99
CA ALA A 281 -1.40 -1.70 8.20
C ALA A 281 -1.51 -1.16 9.63
N ALA A 282 -2.69 -1.31 10.25
CA ALA A 282 -2.93 -0.89 11.63
C ALA A 282 -2.03 -1.61 12.65
N ASN A 283 -1.49 -2.79 12.33
CA ASN A 283 -0.55 -3.53 13.17
C ASN A 283 0.79 -2.78 13.39
N ALA A 284 1.11 -1.78 12.55
CA ALA A 284 2.32 -0.98 12.73
C ALA A 284 2.24 -0.03 13.95
N ASN A 285 1.04 0.29 14.44
CA ASN A 285 0.83 1.27 15.50
C ASN A 285 -0.38 0.88 16.37
N LEU A 286 -0.13 0.02 17.37
CA LEU A 286 -1.17 -0.57 18.21
C LEU A 286 -1.54 0.32 19.41
N GLU A 287 -0.61 1.15 19.87
CA GLU A 287 -0.76 1.98 21.08
C GLU A 287 -1.98 2.92 21.01
N PRO A 288 -2.25 3.65 19.91
CA PRO A 288 -3.43 4.50 19.83
C PRO A 288 -4.74 3.71 19.93
N ILE A 289 -4.76 2.47 19.44
CA ILE A 289 -5.95 1.61 19.53
C ILE A 289 -6.11 1.14 20.97
N ALA A 290 -5.03 0.69 21.62
CA ALA A 290 -5.03 0.32 23.04
C ALA A 290 -5.49 1.48 23.94
N ASP A 291 -5.06 2.71 23.67
CA ASP A 291 -5.53 3.92 24.38
C ASP A 291 -7.03 4.18 24.15
N ILE A 292 -7.50 3.99 22.92
CA ILE A 292 -8.91 4.18 22.56
C ILE A 292 -9.79 3.13 23.20
N ILE A 293 -9.37 1.87 23.32
CA ILE A 293 -10.18 0.85 23.99
C ILE A 293 -9.96 0.84 25.51
N ASN A 294 -8.84 1.41 25.98
CA ASN A 294 -8.37 1.36 27.36
C ASN A 294 -8.08 -0.07 27.87
N GLU A 295 -7.61 -0.92 26.96
CA GLU A 295 -7.36 -2.35 27.17
C GLU A 295 -6.16 -2.80 26.31
N PRO A 296 -5.49 -3.91 26.66
CA PRO A 296 -4.38 -4.42 25.86
C PRO A 296 -4.84 -4.88 24.48
N VAL A 297 -4.05 -4.61 23.45
CA VAL A 297 -4.29 -5.01 22.05
C VAL A 297 -3.10 -5.79 21.53
N ALA A 298 -3.35 -6.88 20.84
CA ALA A 298 -2.30 -7.71 20.25
C ALA A 298 -2.29 -7.61 18.71
N ALA A 299 -1.10 -7.78 18.15
CA ALA A 299 -0.91 -8.02 16.74
C ALA A 299 -1.60 -9.32 16.31
N ALA A 300 -2.29 -9.29 15.18
CA ALA A 300 -2.83 -10.48 14.55
C ALA A 300 -1.72 -11.50 14.22
N PRO A 301 -2.01 -12.81 14.32
CA PRO A 301 -1.03 -13.84 13.99
C PRO A 301 -0.64 -13.76 12.50
N ALA A 302 0.66 -13.93 12.22
CA ALA A 302 1.15 -14.00 10.86
C ALA A 302 0.56 -15.22 10.12
N LEU A 303 0.48 -15.13 8.78
CA LEU A 303 0.07 -16.26 7.96
C LEU A 303 1.07 -17.42 8.13
N ARG A 304 0.56 -18.60 8.47
CA ARG A 304 1.36 -19.82 8.61
C ARG A 304 1.74 -20.31 7.22
N ASP A 305 3.04 -20.42 6.97
CA ASP A 305 3.53 -21.05 5.75
C ASP A 305 3.39 -22.57 5.90
N ASP A 306 2.18 -23.06 5.59
CA ASP A 306 1.90 -24.48 5.45
C ASP A 306 2.60 -24.97 4.17
N GLY A 307 3.92 -25.09 4.24
CA GLY A 307 4.77 -25.48 3.13
C GLY A 307 4.17 -26.64 2.34
N SER A 308 4.48 -26.69 1.05
CA SER A 308 3.95 -27.71 0.14
C SER A 308 4.07 -29.12 0.77
N PRO A 309 3.15 -30.06 0.47
CA PRO A 309 3.28 -31.43 0.93
C PRO A 309 4.67 -32.04 0.61
N ALA A 310 5.29 -31.59 -0.48
CA ALA A 310 6.67 -31.92 -0.85
C ALA A 310 7.72 -31.32 0.09
N GLN A 311 7.59 -30.06 0.53
CA GLN A 311 8.46 -29.44 1.53
C GLN A 311 8.28 -30.07 2.91
N ARG A 312 7.05 -30.40 3.31
CA ARG A 312 6.78 -31.15 4.55
C ARG A 312 7.37 -32.57 4.50
N ALA A 313 7.20 -33.27 3.39
CA ALA A 313 7.82 -34.58 3.18
C ALA A 313 9.36 -34.48 3.14
N ALA A 314 9.93 -33.44 2.53
CA ALA A 314 11.37 -33.20 2.50
C ALA A 314 11.93 -32.88 3.89
N ALA A 315 11.21 -32.11 4.71
CA ALA A 315 11.57 -31.84 6.10
C ALA A 315 11.51 -33.11 6.96
N LEU A 316 10.56 -34.01 6.71
CA LEU A 316 10.47 -35.32 7.38
C LEU A 316 11.53 -36.32 6.92
N MET A 317 12.02 -36.20 5.68
CA MET A 317 13.10 -37.05 5.15
C MET A 317 14.50 -36.64 5.61
N GLN A 318 14.67 -35.42 6.13
CA GLN A 318 15.90 -35.00 6.76
C GLN A 318 15.89 -35.46 8.22
N ALA A 319 16.68 -36.49 8.53
CA ALA A 319 16.90 -36.96 9.90
C ALA A 319 17.43 -35.82 10.80
N PRO A 320 17.16 -35.86 12.12
CA PRO A 320 17.41 -34.73 13.01
C PRO A 320 18.87 -34.67 13.42
N ASP A 321 19.74 -34.14 12.54
CA ASP A 321 21.11 -33.79 12.94
C ASP A 321 21.49 -32.40 12.38
N ALA A 322 21.66 -31.48 13.34
CA ALA A 322 22.50 -30.29 13.27
C ALA A 322 22.21 -29.26 12.15
N HIS A 323 21.10 -28.54 12.27
CA HIS A 323 21.10 -27.10 12.04
C HIS A 323 20.26 -26.40 13.11
N LYS A 324 20.91 -26.00 14.22
CA LYS A 324 20.47 -24.84 15.00
C LYS A 324 20.68 -23.60 14.12
N HIS A 325 19.69 -23.28 13.30
CA HIS A 325 19.51 -21.94 12.78
C HIS A 325 18.32 -21.36 13.53
N ASP A 326 18.55 -20.22 14.18
CA ASP A 326 17.57 -19.40 14.89
C ASP A 326 16.32 -19.13 14.05
N LYS A 327 15.33 -20.02 14.12
CA LYS A 327 13.97 -19.84 13.56
C LYS A 327 12.86 -20.30 14.51
N ASP A 328 13.22 -20.63 15.75
CA ASP A 328 12.29 -20.99 16.83
C ASP A 328 12.30 -19.92 17.94
N GLU A 329 12.51 -18.66 17.60
CA GLU A 329 11.79 -17.62 18.33
C GLU A 329 10.39 -17.60 17.72
N GLU A 330 9.45 -18.31 18.34
CA GLU A 330 8.03 -18.00 18.19
C GLU A 330 7.91 -16.50 18.40
N GLU A 331 7.69 -15.77 17.31
CA GLU A 331 7.56 -14.32 17.31
C GLU A 331 6.33 -14.00 18.17
N LYS A 332 6.57 -13.73 19.47
CA LYS A 332 5.50 -13.45 20.42
C LYS A 332 4.69 -12.30 19.83
N PRO A 333 3.36 -12.43 19.73
CA PRO A 333 2.53 -11.38 19.14
C PRO A 333 2.81 -10.07 19.87
N LYS A 334 3.08 -9.00 19.11
CA LYS A 334 3.34 -7.68 19.68
C LYS A 334 2.11 -7.27 20.48
N LEU A 335 2.29 -7.06 21.77
CA LEU A 335 1.24 -6.65 22.70
C LEU A 335 1.46 -5.18 23.06
N ALA A 336 0.44 -4.36 22.87
CA ALA A 336 0.42 -2.97 23.30
C ALA A 336 -0.52 -2.80 24.49
N HIS A 337 -0.08 -2.06 25.49
CA HIS A 337 -0.87 -1.71 26.66
C HIS A 337 -1.30 -0.24 26.58
N PRO A 338 -2.46 0.13 27.15
CA PRO A 338 -2.90 1.51 27.20
C PRO A 338 -1.91 2.36 28.02
N SER A 339 -1.80 3.63 27.66
CA SER A 339 -0.87 4.59 28.24
C SER A 339 -1.04 4.71 29.76
N ALA A 340 -2.27 4.65 30.27
CA ALA A 340 -2.54 4.66 31.72
C ALA A 340 -1.91 3.45 32.45
N ALA A 341 -2.02 2.24 31.88
CA ALA A 341 -1.40 1.04 32.44
C ALA A 341 0.13 1.09 32.30
N ARG A 342 0.65 1.68 31.22
CA ARG A 342 2.09 1.87 31.02
C ARG A 342 2.68 2.87 32.03
N GLU A 343 1.94 3.92 32.36
CA GLU A 343 2.31 4.87 33.41
C GLU A 343 2.32 4.17 34.77
N GLU A 344 1.30 3.38 35.11
CA GLU A 344 1.29 2.57 36.34
C GLU A 344 2.46 1.57 36.39
N GLU A 345 2.75 0.87 35.30
CA GLU A 345 3.89 -0.04 35.18
C GLU A 345 5.24 0.70 35.28
N SER A 346 5.31 1.95 34.81
CA SER A 346 6.48 2.83 35.01
C SER A 346 6.58 3.42 36.42
N THR A 347 5.47 3.50 37.16
CA THR A 347 5.49 3.83 38.60
C THR A 347 5.77 2.60 39.46
N LEU A 348 5.51 1.40 38.93
CA LEU A 348 5.86 0.09 39.48
C LEU A 348 7.20 -0.44 38.95
N SER A 349 7.88 0.28 38.04
CA SER A 349 9.16 -0.12 37.46
C SER A 349 10.24 0.03 38.49
N THR A 350 10.27 -0.89 39.45
CA THR A 350 11.07 -0.89 40.67
C THR A 350 10.90 0.41 41.47
N PRO A 351 10.68 0.38 42.79
CA PRO A 351 11.23 1.50 43.55
C PRO A 351 12.70 1.56 43.10
N ASP A 352 13.24 2.74 42.80
CA ASP A 352 14.68 2.97 42.94
C ASP A 352 15.00 2.71 44.41
N THR A 353 14.95 1.42 44.74
CA THR A 353 15.31 0.85 46.00
C THR A 353 16.78 1.00 45.86
N GLY A 354 17.32 2.05 46.45
CA GLY A 354 18.73 2.15 46.74
C GLY A 354 19.08 0.94 47.62
N GLU A 355 19.11 -0.25 47.02
CA GLU A 355 19.46 -1.50 47.65
C GLU A 355 20.92 -1.34 47.99
N ILE A 356 21.10 -1.01 49.26
CA ILE A 356 22.39 -0.87 49.90
C ILE A 356 23.08 -2.23 49.71
N PRO A 357 24.19 -2.29 48.96
CA PRO A 357 24.85 -3.55 48.67
C PRO A 357 25.28 -4.20 49.98
N ILE A 358 24.89 -5.46 50.18
CA ILE A 358 25.28 -6.22 51.37
C ILE A 358 26.77 -6.55 51.23
N VAL A 359 27.62 -5.92 52.04
CA VAL A 359 29.07 -6.15 52.03
C VAL A 359 29.42 -7.12 53.15
N GLN A 360 30.14 -8.20 52.80
CA GLN A 360 30.71 -9.12 53.78
C GLN A 360 32.03 -8.56 54.29
N LYS A 361 32.10 -8.28 55.59
CA LYS A 361 33.29 -7.78 56.28
C LYS A 361 34.32 -8.89 56.46
N ALA A 362 35.56 -8.49 56.75
CA ALA A 362 36.68 -9.42 56.96
C ALA A 362 36.50 -10.37 58.18
N ASP A 363 35.58 -10.04 59.09
CA ASP A 363 35.16 -10.87 60.23
C ASP A 363 34.03 -11.85 59.89
N GLY A 364 33.54 -11.84 58.64
CA GLY A 364 32.47 -12.70 58.14
C GLY A 364 31.05 -12.14 58.31
N ALA A 365 30.88 -10.99 58.96
CA ALA A 365 29.58 -10.37 59.17
C ALA A 365 29.07 -9.68 57.89
N LEU A 366 27.79 -9.89 57.57
CA LEU A 366 27.09 -9.23 56.47
C LEU A 366 26.46 -7.93 57.00
N SER A 367 26.77 -6.78 56.39
CA SER A 367 26.22 -5.49 56.77
C SER A 367 25.49 -4.84 55.60
N SER A 368 24.27 -4.36 55.85
CA SER A 368 23.45 -3.54 54.95
C SER A 368 23.18 -2.14 55.52
N ASP A 369 23.93 -1.74 56.56
CA ASP A 369 23.77 -0.44 57.22
C ASP A 369 24.37 0.69 56.33
N PRO A 370 23.57 1.70 55.91
CA PRO A 370 24.05 2.81 55.10
C PRO A 370 25.08 3.71 55.77
N ASN A 371 25.22 3.68 57.11
CA ASN A 371 26.25 4.43 57.84
C ASN A 371 27.58 3.66 57.99
N ASP A 372 27.70 2.46 57.42
CA ASP A 372 28.94 1.69 57.42
C ASP A 372 29.93 2.19 56.35
N PRO A 373 31.18 2.53 56.70
CA PRO A 373 32.17 3.05 55.75
C PRO A 373 32.53 2.09 54.60
N GLN A 374 32.35 0.77 54.76
CA GLN A 374 32.63 -0.20 53.69
C GLN A 374 31.48 -0.30 52.68
N VAL A 375 30.25 -0.14 53.16
CA VAL A 375 29.04 -0.17 52.35
C VAL A 375 28.90 1.14 51.56
N ALA A 376 29.20 2.29 52.18
CA ALA A 376 29.21 3.58 51.51
C ALA A 376 30.18 3.64 50.31
N LYS A 377 31.40 3.07 50.46
CA LYS A 377 32.36 2.96 49.35
C LYS A 377 31.85 2.07 48.21
N ALA A 378 31.12 1.00 48.52
CA ALA A 378 30.55 0.11 47.50
C ALA A 378 29.45 0.81 46.68
N ILE A 379 28.65 1.68 47.31
CA ILE A 379 27.63 2.51 46.65
C ILE A 379 28.28 3.51 45.69
N GLU A 380 29.32 4.23 46.13
CA GLU A 380 30.02 5.20 45.28
C GLU A 380 30.65 4.56 44.03
N VAL A 381 31.25 3.37 44.18
CA VAL A 381 31.87 2.64 43.07
C VAL A 381 30.83 2.14 42.05
N LYS A 382 29.65 1.71 42.52
CA LYS A 382 28.54 1.28 41.66
C LYS A 382 27.97 2.47 40.87
N GLN A 383 27.65 3.57 41.55
CA GLN A 383 27.15 4.79 40.90
C GLN A 383 28.16 5.39 39.90
N ALA A 384 29.46 5.29 40.17
CA ALA A 384 30.51 5.73 39.24
C ALA A 384 30.62 4.84 37.98
N LYS A 385 30.31 3.54 38.08
CA LYS A 385 30.24 2.64 36.91
C LYS A 385 29.00 2.93 36.06
N ASP A 386 27.85 3.13 36.69
CA ASP A 386 26.58 3.38 35.99
C ASP A 386 26.59 4.74 35.27
N ARG A 387 27.22 5.77 35.85
CA ARG A 387 27.48 7.04 35.14
C ARG A 387 28.40 6.88 33.92
N LYS A 388 29.37 5.96 33.96
CA LYS A 388 30.29 5.71 32.83
C LYS A 388 29.63 4.93 31.69
N THR A 389 28.75 3.97 31.98
CA THR A 389 28.04 3.19 30.96
C THR A 389 26.98 4.03 30.23
N ALA A 390 26.24 4.88 30.95
CA ALA A 390 25.25 5.79 30.36
C ALA A 390 25.88 6.85 29.43
N HIS A 391 27.06 7.38 29.76
CA HIS A 391 27.74 8.39 28.95
C HIS A 391 28.33 7.80 27.65
N ASN A 392 28.82 6.56 27.69
CA ASN A 392 29.37 5.89 26.50
C ASN A 392 28.29 5.52 25.47
N HIS A 393 27.07 5.20 25.90
CA HIS A 393 25.99 4.84 24.97
C HIS A 393 25.52 6.03 24.13
N LYS A 394 25.32 7.21 24.73
CA LYS A 394 24.97 8.43 24.00
C LYS A 394 26.07 8.88 23.03
N ARG A 395 27.34 8.80 23.43
CA ARG A 395 28.46 9.18 22.55
C ARG A 395 28.57 8.26 21.32
N ASN A 396 28.34 6.96 21.48
CA ASN A 396 28.45 6.00 20.38
C ASN A 396 27.33 6.15 19.34
N VAL A 397 26.10 6.50 19.75
CA VAL A 397 24.99 6.78 18.82
C VAL A 397 25.29 8.00 17.95
N HIS A 398 25.84 9.07 18.53
CA HIS A 398 26.22 10.27 17.76
C HIS A 398 27.38 10.00 16.78
N ILE A 399 28.34 9.15 17.16
CA ILE A 399 29.44 8.75 16.27
C ILE A 399 28.92 7.90 15.11
N ILE A 400 28.01 6.95 15.34
CA ILE A 400 27.40 6.12 14.30
C ILE A 400 26.58 6.98 13.33
N ALA A 401 25.77 7.91 13.84
CA ALA A 401 25.01 8.85 13.02
C ALA A 401 25.93 9.74 12.16
N PHE A 402 27.03 10.23 12.72
CA PHE A 402 28.00 11.04 11.98
C PHE A 402 28.69 10.23 10.86
N ILE A 403 29.07 8.97 11.14
CA ILE A 403 29.66 8.07 10.13
C ILE A 403 28.66 7.77 9.01
N ALA A 404 27.38 7.54 9.33
CA ALA A 404 26.33 7.30 8.34
C ALA A 404 26.14 8.51 7.41
N VAL A 405 26.10 9.72 7.96
CA VAL A 405 26.01 10.96 7.17
C VAL A 405 27.25 11.16 6.30
N LEU A 406 28.44 10.90 6.84
CA LEU A 406 29.69 10.99 6.08
C LEU A 406 29.75 9.97 4.94
N ALA A 407 29.26 8.75 5.16
CA ALA A 407 29.17 7.72 4.13
C ALA A 407 28.19 8.12 3.00
N LEU A 408 27.06 8.74 3.35
CA LEU A 408 26.09 9.26 2.38
C LEU A 408 26.68 10.41 1.54
N LEU A 409 27.43 11.32 2.16
CA LEU A 409 28.14 12.40 1.47
C LEU A 409 29.23 11.86 0.53
N LEU A 410 29.99 10.85 0.97
CA LEU A 410 31.00 10.20 0.14
C LEU A 410 30.38 9.44 -1.04
N ALA A 411 29.24 8.76 -0.83
CA ALA A 411 28.50 8.11 -1.90
C ALA A 411 27.96 9.12 -2.92
N GLY A 412 27.41 10.25 -2.46
CA GLY A 412 26.99 11.35 -3.33
C GLY A 412 28.15 11.97 -4.12
N ALA A 413 29.28 12.22 -3.46
CA ALA A 413 30.49 12.72 -4.12
C ALA A 413 31.06 11.72 -5.14
N GLY A 414 31.03 10.41 -4.82
CA GLY A 414 31.43 9.35 -5.73
C GLY A 414 30.52 9.27 -6.97
N ALA A 415 29.21 9.34 -6.79
CA ALA A 415 28.23 9.40 -7.88
C ALA A 415 28.43 10.65 -8.76
N GLY A 416 28.66 11.81 -8.14
CA GLY A 416 28.98 13.07 -8.82
C GLY A 416 30.29 13.01 -9.62
N TYR A 417 31.33 12.39 -9.06
CA TYR A 417 32.61 12.21 -9.75
C TYR A 417 32.49 11.23 -10.93
N ALA A 418 31.72 10.15 -10.77
CA ALA A 418 31.46 9.21 -11.86
C ALA A 418 30.69 9.87 -13.01
N THR A 419 29.67 10.67 -12.71
CA THR A 419 28.92 11.45 -13.72
C THR A 419 29.79 12.52 -14.37
N TYR A 420 30.63 13.22 -13.60
CA TYR A 420 31.59 14.19 -14.15
C TYR A 420 32.60 13.53 -15.10
N ARG A 421 33.21 12.41 -14.70
CA ARG A 421 34.14 11.65 -15.55
C ARG A 421 33.48 11.12 -16.81
N TRP A 422 32.25 10.63 -16.73
CA TRP A 422 31.49 10.20 -17.89
C TRP A 422 31.13 11.37 -18.81
N SER A 423 30.83 12.55 -18.26
CA SER A 423 30.54 13.73 -19.08
C SER A 423 31.74 14.17 -19.91
N GLN A 424 32.97 14.02 -19.39
CA GLN A 424 34.19 14.41 -20.09
C GLN A 424 34.57 13.50 -21.28
N THR A 425 33.91 12.35 -21.45
CA THR A 425 34.14 11.50 -22.63
C THR A 425 33.27 11.90 -23.83
N ARG A 426 32.38 12.89 -23.67
CA ARG A 426 31.46 13.35 -24.72
C ARG A 426 31.86 14.73 -25.25
N TYR A 427 31.55 14.97 -26.51
CA TYR A 427 31.74 16.25 -27.18
C TYR A 427 30.40 16.72 -27.74
N TYR A 428 30.19 18.02 -27.85
CA TYR A 428 29.05 18.56 -28.58
C TYR A 428 29.44 19.79 -29.39
N VAL A 429 28.68 20.04 -30.44
CA VAL A 429 28.81 21.24 -31.27
C VAL A 429 27.72 22.22 -30.86
N GLY A 430 28.08 23.46 -30.56
CA GLY A 430 27.14 24.49 -30.14
C GLY A 430 27.59 25.90 -30.54
N ASP A 431 26.76 26.89 -30.22
CA ASP A 431 27.10 28.30 -30.44
C ASP A 431 27.97 28.86 -29.31
N ALA A 432 29.09 29.50 -29.67
CA ALA A 432 29.87 30.34 -28.77
C ALA A 432 30.09 31.71 -29.42
N ASP A 433 29.48 32.75 -28.86
CA ASP A 433 29.62 34.14 -29.29
C ASP A 433 29.30 34.35 -30.79
N GLY A 434 28.29 33.66 -31.32
CA GLY A 434 27.86 33.78 -32.72
C GLY A 434 28.72 33.00 -33.73
N LYS A 435 29.55 32.07 -33.25
CA LYS A 435 30.32 31.13 -34.06
C LYS A 435 30.10 29.70 -33.60
N VAL A 436 30.16 28.76 -34.54
CA VAL A 436 30.09 27.34 -34.23
C VAL A 436 31.37 26.90 -33.52
N ALA A 437 31.24 26.31 -32.34
CA ALA A 437 32.35 25.79 -31.54
C ALA A 437 32.10 24.36 -31.07
N ILE A 438 33.17 23.62 -30.83
CA ILE A 438 33.15 22.28 -30.26
C ILE A 438 33.48 22.38 -28.78
N PHE A 439 32.61 21.82 -27.96
CA PHE A 439 32.74 21.75 -26.51
C PHE A 439 32.97 20.31 -26.07
N GLN A 440 33.77 20.12 -25.02
CA GLN A 440 33.91 18.82 -24.35
C GLN A 440 33.09 18.84 -23.06
N GLY A 441 32.16 17.89 -22.92
CA GLY A 441 31.18 17.82 -21.84
C GLY A 441 29.76 17.59 -22.34
N VAL A 442 28.78 17.87 -21.48
CA VAL A 442 27.33 17.77 -21.79
C VAL A 442 26.76 19.20 -21.82
N PRO A 443 25.81 19.51 -22.74
CA PRO A 443 25.21 20.84 -22.88
C PRO A 443 24.19 21.20 -21.78
N THR A 444 24.42 20.78 -20.53
CA THR A 444 23.53 21.05 -19.40
C THR A 444 24.21 21.91 -18.33
N ASN A 445 23.42 22.81 -17.74
CA ASN A 445 23.84 23.63 -16.61
C ASN A 445 23.22 23.05 -15.33
N ILE A 446 24.07 22.58 -14.41
CA ILE A 446 23.62 22.01 -13.13
C ILE A 446 24.14 22.94 -12.03
N PHE A 447 23.22 23.57 -11.29
CA PHE A 447 23.53 24.55 -10.23
C PHE A 447 24.42 25.73 -10.66
N GLY A 448 24.28 26.22 -11.89
CA GLY A 448 25.00 27.40 -12.38
C GLY A 448 26.43 27.14 -12.87
N LEU A 449 26.91 25.90 -12.78
CA LEU A 449 28.22 25.50 -13.27
C LEU A 449 28.11 24.90 -14.68
N LYS A 450 28.84 25.48 -15.64
CA LYS A 450 29.01 24.90 -16.97
C LYS A 450 29.90 23.66 -16.87
N LEU A 451 29.32 22.49 -17.11
CA LEU A 451 30.02 21.20 -17.13
C LEU A 451 30.72 20.91 -18.48
N SER A 452 30.93 21.96 -19.26
CA SER A 452 31.62 21.88 -20.54
C SER A 452 32.54 23.07 -20.74
N HIS A 453 33.63 22.82 -21.47
CA HIS A 453 34.59 23.85 -21.86
C HIS A 453 34.79 23.82 -23.37
N GLU A 454 35.08 24.98 -23.94
CA GLU A 454 35.33 25.14 -25.37
C GLU A 454 36.69 24.54 -25.72
N VAL A 455 36.72 23.61 -26.68
CA VAL A 455 37.95 22.95 -27.15
C VAL A 455 38.41 23.55 -28.47
N GLU A 456 37.49 23.86 -29.38
CA GLU A 456 37.83 24.36 -30.71
C GLU A 456 36.78 25.32 -31.25
N ARG A 457 37.21 26.54 -31.61
CA ARG A 457 36.37 27.56 -32.25
C ARG A 457 36.54 27.52 -33.76
N THR A 458 35.45 27.49 -34.50
CA THR A 458 35.50 27.42 -35.96
C THR A 458 35.24 28.78 -36.59
N SER A 459 35.55 28.94 -37.88
CA SER A 459 35.34 30.18 -38.63
C SER A 459 33.92 30.37 -39.17
N VAL A 460 32.99 29.44 -38.90
CA VAL A 460 31.61 29.50 -39.38
C VAL A 460 30.80 30.41 -38.48
N SER A 461 30.18 31.44 -39.04
CA SER A 461 29.25 32.27 -38.30
C SER A 461 27.88 31.61 -38.20
N THR A 462 27.31 31.62 -37.00
CA THR A 462 26.01 31.02 -36.73
C THR A 462 24.88 31.78 -37.43
N SER A 463 25.06 33.07 -37.74
CA SER A 463 24.10 33.87 -38.52
C SER A 463 23.95 33.38 -39.96
N ASP A 464 24.97 32.72 -40.49
CA ASP A 464 25.00 32.28 -41.88
C ASP A 464 24.34 30.91 -42.06
N LEU A 465 23.85 30.30 -40.98
CA LEU A 465 23.21 28.99 -40.99
C LEU A 465 21.67 29.10 -41.01
N PRO A 466 20.98 28.19 -41.73
CA PRO A 466 19.53 28.03 -41.66
C PRO A 466 19.00 27.97 -40.22
N GLN A 467 17.77 28.46 -40.03
CA GLN A 467 17.16 28.58 -38.71
C GLN A 467 17.06 27.24 -37.95
N THR A 468 16.84 26.14 -38.66
CA THR A 468 16.82 24.78 -38.11
C THR A 468 18.15 24.41 -37.45
N TRP A 469 19.29 24.68 -38.10
CA TRP A 469 20.61 24.40 -37.52
C TRP A 469 20.97 25.36 -36.40
N ARG A 470 20.47 26.60 -36.41
CA ARG A 470 20.65 27.53 -35.29
C ARG A 470 19.95 27.04 -34.02
N ASP A 471 18.79 26.43 -34.15
CA ASP A 471 18.06 25.88 -33.01
C ASP A 471 18.69 24.57 -32.53
N GLU A 472 19.15 23.69 -33.42
CA GLU A 472 19.92 22.49 -33.04
C GLU A 472 21.26 22.82 -32.36
N LEU A 473 21.95 23.89 -32.79
CA LEU A 473 23.19 24.36 -32.17
C LEU A 473 22.97 24.99 -30.79
N LYS A 474 21.76 25.51 -30.50
CA LYS A 474 21.40 25.98 -29.15
C LYS A 474 21.14 24.82 -28.19
N GLU A 475 20.56 23.73 -28.68
CA GLU A 475 20.34 22.52 -27.87
C GLU A 475 21.62 21.71 -27.66
N GLY A 476 22.58 21.83 -28.58
CA GLY A 476 23.90 21.21 -28.49
C GLY A 476 23.91 19.82 -29.11
N ILE A 477 24.59 19.70 -30.26
CA ILE A 477 24.62 18.46 -31.04
C ILE A 477 25.71 17.54 -30.48
N THR A 478 25.32 16.51 -29.71
CA THR A 478 26.27 15.59 -29.06
C THR A 478 26.90 14.59 -30.04
N ARG A 479 28.20 14.31 -29.87
CA ARG A 479 29.01 13.34 -30.63
C ARG A 479 29.91 12.54 -29.69
N ASN A 480 30.29 11.34 -30.13
CA ASN A 480 30.97 10.38 -29.27
C ASN A 480 32.49 10.61 -29.18
N ASN A 481 33.06 11.39 -30.11
CA ASN A 481 34.47 11.77 -30.11
C ASN A 481 34.72 13.09 -30.85
N LEU A 482 35.92 13.64 -30.70
CA LEU A 482 36.34 14.91 -31.29
C LEU A 482 36.37 14.87 -32.83
N ASP A 483 36.78 13.75 -33.42
CA ASP A 483 36.90 13.61 -34.88
C ASP A 483 35.53 13.61 -35.56
N GLU A 484 34.54 12.99 -34.92
CA GLU A 484 33.15 12.98 -35.34
C GLU A 484 32.52 14.39 -35.21
N ALA A 485 32.83 15.12 -34.14
CA ALA A 485 32.43 16.52 -33.99
C ALA A 485 33.04 17.41 -35.09
N ARG A 486 34.32 17.23 -35.41
CA ARG A 486 35.00 17.93 -36.52
C ARG A 486 34.42 17.58 -37.88
N ALA A 487 34.13 16.30 -38.12
CA ALA A 487 33.50 15.84 -39.36
C ALA A 487 32.11 16.49 -39.53
N HIS A 488 31.36 16.61 -38.45
CA HIS A 488 30.06 17.27 -38.47
C HIS A 488 30.15 18.77 -38.75
N VAL A 489 31.13 19.47 -38.16
CA VAL A 489 31.40 20.87 -38.49
C VAL A 489 31.78 21.04 -39.97
N LYS A 490 32.61 20.15 -40.52
CA LYS A 490 32.97 20.17 -41.95
C LYS A 490 31.76 19.94 -42.85
N TYR A 491 30.87 19.03 -42.46
CA TYR A 491 29.61 18.81 -43.16
C TYR A 491 28.74 20.08 -43.17
N LEU A 492 28.57 20.74 -42.01
CA LEU A 492 27.85 22.01 -41.91
C LEU A 492 28.49 23.11 -42.77
N GLN A 493 29.82 23.17 -42.84
CA GLN A 493 30.55 24.10 -43.71
C GLN A 493 30.28 23.85 -45.20
N GLU A 494 30.37 22.60 -45.63
CA GLU A 494 30.18 22.22 -47.02
C GLU A 494 28.75 22.45 -47.50
N GLU A 495 27.78 22.11 -46.66
CA GLU A 495 26.37 22.25 -46.99
C GLU A 495 25.93 23.72 -46.99
N ASN A 496 26.43 24.53 -46.04
CA ASN A 496 26.19 25.97 -46.07
C ASN A 496 26.79 26.62 -47.33
N ARG A 497 28.00 26.18 -47.75
CA ARG A 497 28.61 26.66 -49.00
C ARG A 497 27.80 26.27 -50.24
N LYS A 498 27.12 25.11 -50.25
CA LYS A 498 26.23 24.71 -51.35
C LYS A 498 24.97 25.57 -51.38
N LEU A 499 24.37 25.83 -50.22
CA LEU A 499 23.19 26.69 -50.09
C LEU A 499 23.49 28.13 -50.57
N GLN A 500 24.61 28.71 -50.14
CA GLN A 500 25.05 30.04 -50.59
C GLN A 500 25.43 30.11 -52.09
N LYS A 501 25.88 28.99 -52.68
CA LYS A 501 26.10 28.90 -54.14
C LYS A 501 24.81 28.74 -54.93
N GLY A 502 23.79 28.11 -54.36
CA GLY A 502 22.45 27.99 -54.95
C GLY A 502 21.74 29.34 -55.00
N GLU A 503 21.80 30.15 -53.94
CA GLU A 503 21.21 31.49 -53.92
C GLU A 503 21.91 32.48 -54.87
N ASN A 504 23.23 32.37 -55.06
CA ASN A 504 23.95 33.21 -56.02
C ASN A 504 23.77 32.79 -57.49
N GLY A 505 23.21 31.60 -57.77
CA GLY A 505 22.97 31.10 -59.13
C GLY A 505 21.65 31.57 -59.75
N ASP A 506 20.68 31.99 -58.94
CA ASP A 506 19.32 32.31 -59.38
C ASP A 506 19.08 33.82 -59.65
N THR A 507 20.14 34.63 -59.55
CA THR A 507 20.07 36.09 -59.80
C THR A 507 20.70 36.53 -61.13
N SER A 508 20.98 35.62 -62.06
CA SER A 508 21.60 35.94 -63.37
C SER A 508 20.92 35.33 -64.60
N SER A 509 19.67 34.87 -64.52
CA SER A 509 18.95 34.33 -65.70
C SER A 509 17.65 35.10 -65.97
N LYS A 510 17.81 36.36 -66.34
CA LYS A 510 16.81 37.13 -67.08
C LYS A 510 17.51 38.09 -68.02
N ASN A 511 18.17 37.55 -69.04
CA ASN A 511 18.39 38.21 -70.32
C ASN A 511 18.81 37.16 -71.37
N ASP A 512 18.20 37.33 -72.54
CA ASP A 512 18.64 36.85 -73.85
C ASP A 512 18.29 35.41 -74.30
N ALA A 513 17.12 35.37 -74.94
CA ALA A 513 16.81 34.52 -76.06
C ALA A 513 17.76 34.74 -77.25
N LYS A 514 18.30 33.67 -77.85
CA LYS A 514 18.34 33.42 -79.32
C LYS A 514 19.19 32.20 -79.70
N ASN A 515 18.72 31.55 -80.78
CA ASN A 515 19.43 30.72 -81.78
C ASN A 515 19.64 29.21 -81.57
N ASP A 516 18.79 28.46 -82.28
CA ASP A 516 19.12 27.63 -83.46
C ASP A 516 19.95 26.34 -83.33
N SER A 517 19.20 25.23 -83.39
CA SER A 517 19.25 24.13 -84.38
C SER A 517 20.58 23.60 -84.93
N LYS A 518 20.84 22.30 -84.73
CA LYS A 518 20.94 21.23 -85.76
C LYS A 518 21.38 19.91 -85.11
N SER A 519 20.57 18.83 -85.21
CA SER A 519 20.76 17.65 -86.09
C SER A 519 22.09 16.90 -85.86
N SER A 520 22.19 15.58 -85.72
CA SER A 520 21.30 14.44 -86.01
C SER A 520 22.12 13.16 -85.81
N ASN A 521 21.44 12.05 -85.51
CA ASN A 521 21.80 10.65 -85.86
C ASN A 521 23.06 10.05 -85.21
N SER A 522 23.13 8.76 -84.87
CA SER A 522 22.22 7.62 -85.00
C SER A 522 22.89 6.39 -84.36
N SER A 523 22.07 5.46 -83.86
CA SER A 523 22.19 3.99 -83.99
C SER A 523 23.52 3.33 -83.61
N ASP A 524 23.53 2.48 -82.59
CA ASP A 524 23.39 1.01 -82.70
C ASP A 524 24.70 0.41 -82.13
N SER A 525 24.79 -0.75 -81.49
CA SER A 525 23.86 -1.82 -81.15
C SER A 525 24.61 -2.83 -80.27
N LYS A 526 23.85 -3.69 -79.57
CA LYS A 526 24.20 -5.06 -79.12
C LYS A 526 25.29 -5.19 -78.05
N GLY A 527 25.16 -6.09 -77.08
CA GLY A 527 24.20 -7.16 -76.81
C GLY A 527 24.70 -7.86 -75.54
N SER A 528 23.81 -8.15 -74.59
CA SER A 528 23.18 -9.47 -74.42
C SER A 528 23.91 -10.38 -73.41
N LYS A 529 23.31 -10.51 -72.23
CA LYS A 529 22.73 -11.73 -71.60
C LYS A 529 22.73 -11.50 -70.07
N ASP A 530 21.59 -11.39 -69.38
CA ASP A 530 20.52 -12.39 -69.17
C ASP A 530 21.12 -13.64 -68.50
N SER A 531 20.78 -14.06 -67.28
CA SER A 531 19.47 -14.29 -66.63
C SER A 531 19.72 -14.34 -65.09
N GLY A 532 18.77 -14.27 -64.16
CA GLY A 532 17.32 -14.22 -64.15
C GLY A 532 16.88 -13.56 -62.83
N ASP A 533 15.77 -12.83 -62.80
CA ASP A 533 14.39 -13.33 -62.66
C ASP A 533 14.11 -13.66 -61.17
N SER A 534 13.06 -13.16 -60.51
CA SER A 534 11.99 -12.24 -60.88
C SER A 534 11.24 -11.82 -59.61
N LYS A 535 10.69 -10.59 -59.66
CA LYS A 535 9.33 -10.14 -59.26
C LYS A 535 8.76 -10.59 -57.92
N SER A 536 8.00 -9.80 -57.17
CA SER A 536 7.29 -8.52 -57.32
C SER A 536 6.52 -8.39 -56.00
N GLY A 537 6.19 -7.24 -55.41
CA GLY A 537 5.98 -5.91 -55.94
C GLY A 537 4.65 -5.38 -55.38
N LYS A 538 4.59 -4.05 -55.20
CA LYS A 538 3.42 -3.19 -54.95
C LYS A 538 2.77 -3.30 -53.57
N SER A 539 2.27 -2.23 -52.93
CA SER A 539 2.02 -0.80 -53.27
C SER A 539 1.54 -0.14 -51.96
N SER A 540 2.01 1.04 -51.51
CA SER A 540 1.48 2.40 -51.82
C SER A 540 -0.04 2.47 -51.99
N ASP A 541 -0.82 3.41 -51.47
CA ASP A 541 -0.67 4.60 -50.65
C ASP A 541 -2.12 5.11 -50.41
N SER A 542 -2.30 5.92 -49.37
CA SER A 542 -3.25 7.03 -49.16
C SER A 542 -4.66 7.04 -49.80
N GLY A 543 -5.64 7.43 -48.98
CA GLY A 543 -6.87 8.07 -49.41
C GLY A 543 -7.51 8.90 -48.29
N SER A 544 -7.49 10.22 -48.47
CA SER A 544 -7.91 11.29 -47.55
C SER A 544 -9.42 11.63 -47.60
N ASN A 545 -9.83 12.58 -46.73
CA ASN A 545 -11.07 13.39 -46.65
C ASN A 545 -12.11 12.90 -45.61
N ASN A 546 -12.81 13.71 -44.80
CA ASN A 546 -13.14 15.14 -44.86
C ASN A 546 -13.70 15.68 -43.51
N SER A 547 -13.42 16.96 -43.22
CA SER A 547 -14.28 18.05 -42.67
C SER A 547 -15.28 17.90 -41.47
N SER A 548 -14.95 18.62 -40.37
CA SER A 548 -15.69 19.70 -39.64
C SER A 548 -17.19 19.63 -39.22
N SER A 549 -17.47 19.93 -37.94
CA SER A 549 -18.53 20.85 -37.39
C SER A 549 -18.52 20.79 -35.84
N SER A 550 -18.06 21.81 -35.11
CA SER A 550 -18.76 22.99 -34.52
C SER A 550 -19.46 22.76 -33.16
N ASN A 551 -18.92 23.39 -32.10
CA ASN A 551 -19.58 23.77 -30.83
C ASN A 551 -20.65 24.85 -31.06
N ASP A 552 -21.73 24.87 -30.28
CA ASP A 552 -22.11 25.96 -29.35
C ASP A 552 -23.59 25.88 -28.83
N SER A 553 -23.76 26.23 -27.55
CA SER A 553 -24.93 26.82 -26.86
C SER A 553 -26.22 26.02 -26.59
N GLY A 554 -26.68 26.11 -25.32
CA GLY A 554 -28.01 25.67 -24.87
C GLY A 554 -28.26 25.86 -23.37
N GLN A 555 -28.44 27.11 -22.92
CA GLN A 555 -29.00 27.52 -21.62
C GLN A 555 -30.49 27.87 -21.79
N SER A 556 -31.36 27.41 -20.88
CA SER A 556 -32.68 27.97 -20.45
C SER A 556 -33.32 26.96 -19.47
N GLU A 557 -33.54 27.24 -18.18
CA GLU A 557 -34.61 28.03 -17.55
C GLU A 557 -36.06 27.62 -17.92
N ASP A 558 -36.76 26.99 -16.96
CA ASP A 558 -38.20 27.14 -16.62
C ASP A 558 -38.42 26.42 -15.26
N LYS A 559 -38.68 27.11 -14.14
CA LYS A 559 -39.99 27.53 -13.59
C LYS A 559 -41.10 26.47 -13.62
N GLN A 560 -41.25 25.73 -12.51
CA GLN A 560 -42.43 25.79 -11.61
C GLN A 560 -42.17 25.00 -10.32
#